data_AF-A0A6I1FJ00-F1
#
_entry.id   AF-A0A6I1FJ00-F1
#
_cell.length_a   1.000
_cell.length_b   1.000
_cell.length_c   1.000
_cell.angle_alpha   90.00
_cell.angle_beta   90.00
_cell.angle_gamma   90.00
#
_symmetry.space_group_name_H-M   'P 1'
#
loop_
_entity.id
_entity.type
_entity.pdbx_description
1 polymer ?
#
loop_
_entity_poly.entity_id
_entity_poly.type
_entity_poly.pdbx_seq_one_letter_code
_entity_poly.pdbx_strand_id
1 'polypeptide(L)'
;MAGVHPYEKYFQHLLPALKSKVEEFRLLNYGTIDIPSLWEYLTRKKWRKPVEDVHMYQLVADIVSTMPGDYMNYATIESYRSTNWLEEISKEELQELLGTKKN
;
A
#
# COMPACT_ATOMS: atom_id res chain seq x y z
N MET A 1 0.73 -9.04 14.75
CA MET A 1 1.96 -9.28 13.95
C MET A 1 1.50 -9.71 12.57
N ALA A 2 1.54 -8.82 11.58
CA ALA A 2 1.16 -9.17 10.21
C ALA A 2 2.07 -10.32 9.76
N GLY A 3 1.48 -11.44 9.35
CA GLY A 3 2.23 -12.60 8.88
C GLY A 3 3.15 -12.18 7.74
N VAL A 4 4.40 -12.66 7.77
CA VAL A 4 5.40 -12.40 6.72
C VAL A 4 4.81 -12.80 5.38
N HIS A 5 4.72 -11.85 4.43
CA HIS A 5 4.14 -12.12 3.13
C HIS A 5 4.99 -13.18 2.39
N PRO A 6 4.41 -14.17 1.69
CA PRO A 6 5.18 -15.23 1.03
C PRO A 6 6.23 -14.74 0.03
N TYR A 7 6.07 -13.52 -0.48
CA TYR A 7 6.98 -12.89 -1.44
C TYR A 7 8.13 -12.09 -0.80
N GLU A 8 8.20 -12.03 0.53
CA GLU A 8 9.30 -11.36 1.25
C GLU A 8 10.67 -11.96 0.86
N LYS A 9 10.71 -13.28 0.60
CA LYS A 9 11.91 -13.97 0.10
C LYS A 9 12.44 -13.44 -1.23
N TYR A 10 11.62 -12.78 -2.04
CA TYR A 10 12.02 -12.20 -3.34
C TYR A 10 12.43 -10.73 -3.23
N PHE A 11 12.22 -10.07 -2.08
CA PHE A 11 12.43 -8.63 -1.94
C PHE A 11 13.82 -8.17 -2.40
N GLN A 12 14.88 -8.86 -1.96
CA GLN A 12 16.26 -8.53 -2.33
C GLN A 12 16.51 -8.64 -3.85
N HIS A 13 15.86 -9.61 -4.51
CA HIS A 13 15.99 -9.81 -5.96
C HIS A 13 15.16 -8.79 -6.75
N LEU A 14 14.03 -8.32 -6.20
CA LEU A 14 13.14 -7.35 -6.82
C LEU A 14 13.59 -5.89 -6.59
N LEU A 15 14.52 -5.68 -5.66
CA LEU A 15 15.04 -4.37 -5.26
C LEU A 15 15.49 -3.49 -6.45
N PRO A 16 16.18 -4.00 -7.50
CA PRO A 16 16.51 -3.21 -8.67
C PRO A 16 15.27 -2.70 -9.43
N ALA A 17 14.25 -3.54 -9.61
CA ALA A 17 13.00 -3.17 -10.28
C ALA A 17 12.20 -2.16 -9.44
N LEU A 18 12.14 -2.37 -8.12
CA LEU A 18 11.50 -1.44 -7.18
C LEU A 18 12.16 -0.06 -7.21
N LYS A 19 13.50 -0.02 -7.16
CA LYS A 19 14.27 1.24 -7.30
C LYS A 19 13.96 1.93 -8.62
N SER A 20 14.04 1.20 -9.73
CA SER A 20 13.73 1.76 -11.05
C SER A 20 12.33 2.37 -11.11
N LYS A 21 11.35 1.72 -10.47
CA LYS A 21 9.96 2.18 -10.47
C LYS A 21 9.72 3.42 -9.60
N VAL A 22 10.36 3.47 -8.43
CA VAL A 22 10.34 4.65 -7.56
C VAL A 22 10.97 5.86 -8.25
N GLU A 23 12.11 5.67 -8.93
CA GLU A 23 12.73 6.75 -9.72
C GLU A 23 11.83 7.20 -10.88
N GLU A 24 11.20 6.29 -11.60
CA GLU A 24 10.21 6.60 -12.65
C GLU A 24 9.08 7.48 -12.09
N PHE A 25 8.50 7.12 -10.95
CA PHE A 25 7.40 7.88 -10.34
C PHE A 25 7.86 9.27 -9.89
N ARG A 26 9.10 9.37 -9.37
CA ARG A 26 9.70 10.66 -9.03
C ARG A 26 9.88 11.54 -10.25
N LEU A 27 10.35 10.98 -11.37
CA LEU A 27 10.50 11.70 -12.65
C LEU A 27 9.15 12.18 -13.19
N LEU A 28 8.06 11.45 -12.93
CA LEU A 28 6.69 11.82 -13.29
C LEU A 28 6.04 12.78 -12.27
N ASN A 29 6.80 13.38 -11.36
CA ASN A 29 6.34 14.29 -10.30
C ASN A 29 5.41 13.67 -9.23
N TYR A 30 5.39 12.34 -9.07
CA TYR A 30 4.69 11.65 -7.97
C TYR A 30 5.59 11.48 -6.73
N GLY A 31 6.32 12.54 -6.36
CA GLY A 31 7.53 12.53 -5.51
C GLY A 31 7.39 12.12 -4.03
N THR A 32 6.30 11.47 -3.62
CA THR A 32 6.09 10.98 -2.25
C THR A 32 6.28 9.47 -2.10
N ILE A 33 6.54 8.75 -3.19
CA ILE A 33 6.73 7.30 -3.12
C ILE A 33 8.16 6.92 -2.70
N ASP A 34 8.27 5.95 -1.81
CA ASP A 34 9.50 5.27 -1.43
C ASP A 34 9.37 3.75 -1.62
N ILE A 35 10.50 3.04 -1.54
CA ILE A 35 10.54 1.57 -1.73
C ILE A 35 9.62 0.85 -0.73
N PRO A 36 9.61 1.18 0.58
CA PRO A 36 8.67 0.61 1.54
C PRO A 36 7.20 0.79 1.15
N SER A 37 6.77 2.01 0.78
CA SER A 37 5.37 2.26 0.43
C SER A 37 4.96 1.52 -0.84
N LEU A 38 5.85 1.44 -1.84
CA LEU A 38 5.61 0.65 -3.05
C LEU A 38 5.50 -0.85 -2.71
N TRP A 39 6.36 -1.37 -1.85
CA TRP A 39 6.32 -2.77 -1.41
C TRP A 39 5.03 -3.10 -0.66
N GLU A 40 4.58 -2.19 0.21
CA GLU A 40 3.31 -2.33 0.92
C GLU A 40 2.12 -2.32 -0.04
N TYR A 41 2.10 -1.41 -1.03
CA TYR A 41 1.09 -1.42 -2.09
C TYR A 41 1.05 -2.76 -2.83
N LEU A 42 2.23 -3.28 -3.22
CA LEU A 42 2.33 -4.52 -3.97
C LEU A 42 1.81 -5.70 -3.16
N THR A 43 2.24 -5.85 -1.90
CA THR A 43 1.83 -6.97 -1.04
C THR A 43 0.38 -6.89 -0.58
N ARG A 44 -0.14 -5.69 -0.28
CA ARG A 44 -1.51 -5.52 0.25
C ARG A 44 -2.60 -5.42 -0.82
N LYS A 45 -2.30 -4.84 -1.98
CA LYS A 45 -3.29 -4.62 -3.05
C LYS A 45 -3.06 -5.55 -4.23
N LYS A 46 -1.87 -5.53 -4.83
CA LYS A 46 -1.58 -6.25 -6.10
C LYS A 46 -1.40 -7.76 -5.90
N TRP A 47 -0.74 -8.18 -4.82
CA TRP A 47 -0.41 -9.57 -4.47
C TRP A 47 -1.18 -10.08 -3.26
N ARG A 48 -2.33 -9.46 -2.95
CA ARG A 48 -3.19 -9.81 -1.81
C ARG A 48 -3.49 -11.31 -1.70
N LYS A 49 -3.55 -12.01 -2.83
CA LYS A 49 -3.66 -13.46 -2.92
C LYS A 49 -2.40 -14.02 -3.56
N PRO A 50 -1.39 -14.44 -2.77
CA PRO A 50 -0.16 -14.99 -3.31
C PRO A 50 -0.44 -16.33 -3.99
N VAL A 51 0.12 -16.50 -5.19
CA VAL A 51 0.18 -17.76 -5.93
C VAL A 51 1.43 -18.53 -5.49
N GLU A 52 1.30 -19.83 -5.23
CA GLU A 52 2.39 -20.69 -4.76
C GLU A 52 3.53 -20.83 -5.79
N ASP A 53 3.20 -20.94 -7.09
CA ASP A 53 4.15 -21.11 -8.19
C ASP A 53 4.45 -19.83 -8.98
N VAL A 54 4.51 -18.68 -8.28
CA VAL A 54 4.86 -17.42 -8.94
C VAL A 54 6.30 -17.43 -9.43
N HIS A 55 6.51 -17.03 -10.67
CA HIS A 55 7.84 -16.90 -11.24
C HIS A 55 8.38 -15.48 -11.01
N MET A 56 9.70 -15.35 -10.81
CA MET A 56 10.32 -14.05 -10.52
C MET A 56 10.08 -13.01 -11.62
N TYR A 57 10.06 -13.42 -12.90
CA TYR A 57 9.77 -12.51 -14.00
C TYR A 57 8.34 -11.94 -13.95
N GLN A 58 7.38 -12.69 -13.40
CA GLN A 58 5.99 -12.23 -13.24
C GLN A 58 5.92 -11.13 -12.17
N LEU A 59 6.63 -11.30 -11.05
CA LEU A 59 6.74 -10.28 -10.01
C LEU A 59 7.42 -9.01 -10.53
N VAL A 60 8.48 -9.15 -11.34
CA VAL A 60 9.13 -8.02 -12.00
C VAL A 60 8.17 -7.32 -12.97
N ALA A 61 7.45 -8.08 -13.79
CA ALA A 61 6.46 -7.53 -14.71
C ALA A 61 5.35 -6.77 -13.97
N ASP A 62 4.90 -7.28 -12.82
CA ASP A 62 3.92 -6.60 -11.97
C ASP A 62 4.42 -5.26 -11.44
N ILE A 63 5.68 -5.20 -11.01
CA ILE A 63 6.32 -3.96 -10.53
C ILE A 63 6.38 -2.94 -11.67
N VAL A 64 6.94 -3.33 -12.82
CA VAL A 64 7.16 -2.42 -13.95
C VAL A 64 5.84 -1.95 -14.56
N SER A 65 4.81 -2.80 -14.58
CA SER A 65 3.47 -2.45 -15.08
C SER A 65 2.64 -1.58 -14.13
N THR A 66 3.11 -1.33 -12.91
CA THR A 66 2.36 -0.52 -11.94
C THR A 66 2.21 0.92 -12.43
N MET A 67 0.98 1.41 -12.53
CA MET A 67 0.73 2.78 -12.96
C MET A 67 0.70 3.73 -11.75
N PRO A 68 1.22 4.97 -11.88
CA PRO A 68 1.17 5.95 -10.79
C PRO A 68 -0.25 6.19 -10.26
N GLY A 69 -1.24 6.24 -11.15
CA GLY A 69 -2.64 6.42 -10.76
C GLY A 69 -3.19 5.31 -9.86
N ASP A 70 -2.80 4.06 -10.09
CA ASP A 70 -3.24 2.92 -9.28
C ASP A 70 -2.65 2.94 -7.88
N TYR A 71 -1.38 3.37 -7.78
CA TYR A 71 -0.69 3.59 -6.53
C TYR A 71 -1.30 4.77 -5.77
N MET A 72 -1.50 5.92 -6.41
CA MET A 72 -2.08 7.10 -5.77
C MET A 72 -3.48 6.84 -5.22
N ASN A 73 -4.33 6.16 -5.99
CA ASN A 73 -5.66 5.76 -5.51
C ASN A 73 -5.56 4.88 -4.26
N TYR A 74 -4.62 3.93 -4.22
CA TYR A 74 -4.37 3.14 -3.02
C TYR A 74 -3.86 3.98 -1.85
N ALA A 75 -2.84 4.81 -2.06
CA ALA A 75 -2.25 5.65 -1.02
C ALA A 75 -3.27 6.62 -0.43
N THR A 76 -4.14 7.21 -1.25
CA THR A 76 -5.26 8.04 -0.80
C THR A 76 -6.23 7.23 0.06
N ILE A 77 -6.66 6.05 -0.37
CA ILE A 77 -7.58 5.20 0.42
C ILE A 77 -6.93 4.75 1.74
N GLU A 78 -5.67 4.30 1.72
CA GLU A 78 -4.96 3.93 2.93
C GLU A 78 -4.76 5.13 3.85
N SER A 79 -4.52 6.34 3.33
CA SER A 79 -4.42 7.54 4.16
C SER A 79 -5.71 7.78 4.95
N TYR A 80 -6.89 7.63 4.33
CA TYR A 80 -8.17 7.72 5.04
C TYR A 80 -8.37 6.61 6.08
N ARG A 81 -7.81 5.42 5.85
CA ARG A 81 -7.85 4.29 6.80
C ARG A 81 -6.81 4.41 7.92
N SER A 82 -5.66 5.03 7.68
CA SER A 82 -4.67 5.32 8.73
C SER A 82 -5.09 6.54 9.55
N THR A 83 -5.80 7.48 8.93
CA THR A 83 -6.55 8.56 9.59
C THR A 83 -7.81 8.01 10.26
N ASN A 84 -7.84 6.73 10.64
CA ASN A 84 -8.83 6.20 11.55
C ASN A 84 -8.52 6.62 13.00
N TRP A 85 -8.20 7.90 13.23
CA TRP A 85 -8.39 8.56 14.53
C TRP A 85 -9.82 8.36 15.05
N LEU A 86 -10.77 8.01 14.19
CA LEU A 86 -12.10 7.53 14.56
C LEU A 86 -12.09 6.22 15.38
N GLU A 87 -11.03 5.41 15.34
CA GLU A 87 -10.85 4.29 16.28
C GLU A 87 -10.22 4.74 17.61
N GLU A 88 -9.48 5.85 17.59
CA GLU A 88 -8.84 6.44 18.78
C GLU A 88 -9.83 7.30 19.60
N ILE A 89 -10.79 7.93 18.91
CA ILE A 89 -11.97 8.50 19.53
C ILE A 89 -12.92 7.37 19.88
N SER A 90 -13.23 7.26 21.17
CA SER A 90 -14.20 6.29 21.64
C SER A 90 -15.54 6.45 20.92
N LYS A 91 -16.29 5.35 20.78
CA LYS A 91 -17.59 5.37 20.12
C LYS A 91 -18.53 6.39 20.79
N GLU A 92 -18.34 6.62 22.09
CA GLU A 92 -19.03 7.57 22.94
C GLU A 92 -18.71 9.03 22.56
N GLU A 93 -17.42 9.38 22.38
CA GLU A 93 -17.00 10.72 21.97
C GLU A 93 -17.40 11.04 20.52
N LEU A 94 -17.39 10.04 19.63
CA LEU A 94 -17.93 10.18 18.27
C LEU A 94 -19.44 10.45 18.28
N GLN A 95 -20.19 9.82 19.18
CA GLN A 95 -21.63 10.03 19.32
C GLN A 95 -21.98 11.42 19.86
N GLU A 96 -21.14 11.97 20.73
CA GLU A 96 -21.24 13.33 21.28
C GLU A 96 -20.98 14.39 20.19
N LEU A 97 -19.91 14.23 19.41
CA LEU A 97 -19.56 15.15 18.31
C LEU A 97 -20.59 15.18 17.18
N LEU A 98 -21.21 14.02 16.87
CA LEU A 98 -22.25 13.92 15.84
C LEU A 98 -23.63 14.40 16.34
N GLY A 99 -23.74 14.85 17.59
CA GLY A 99 -24.99 15.36 18.16
C GLY A 99 -26.09 14.29 18.25
N THR A 100 -25.72 13.01 18.26
CA THR A 100 -26.68 11.89 18.24
C THR A 100 -27.20 11.50 19.62
N LYS A 101 -26.83 12.25 20.67
CA LYS A 101 -27.47 12.14 21.99
C LYS A 101 -28.89 12.69 21.92
N LYS A 102 -29.80 11.85 21.43
CA LYS A 102 -31.23 11.99 21.66
C LYS A 102 -31.47 11.77 23.16
N ASN A 103 -32.17 12.71 23.78
CA ASN A 103 -32.62 12.67 25.18
C ASN A 103 -33.11 11.28 25.61
#